data_AF-G9BR67-F1
#
_entry.id   AF-G9BR67-F1
#
_cell.length_a   1.000
_cell.length_b   1.000
_cell.length_c   1.000
_cell.angle_alpha   90.00
_cell.angle_beta   90.00
_cell.angle_gamma   90.00
#
_symmetry.space_group_name_H-M   'P 1'
#
loop_
_entity.id
_entity.type
_entity.pdbx_description
1 polymer ?
#
loop_
_entity_poly.entity_id
_entity_poly.type
_entity_poly.pdbx_seq_one_letter_code
_entity_poly.pdbx_strand_id
1 'polypeptide(L)'
;VAAARAGAQVEMWGAVGSDEFGRLLQENLEHNGVDTHHLRELEGPSGIALITVDPAGQNRIVVSPGANGRYTPAQLPPWTPAAMVLLQLEIPLATVQAVAEQAFAQGIPILLNPAPIAPLPGSLLRQVRYLVLNETEAAALAQSPVETPEQAQKVAQELQ
;
A
#
# COMPACT_ATOMS: atom_id res chain seq x y z
N VAL A 1 6.82 -3.39 8.71
CA VAL A 1 8.24 -3.46 9.14
C VAL A 1 8.85 -2.09 9.39
N ALA A 2 8.96 -1.18 8.41
CA ALA A 2 9.66 0.11 8.59
C ALA A 2 9.10 0.95 9.76
N ALA A 3 7.79 1.14 9.81
CA ALA A 3 7.13 1.86 10.91
C ALA A 3 7.35 1.18 12.28
N ALA A 4 7.26 -0.15 12.34
CA ALA A 4 7.47 -0.91 13.58
C ALA A 4 8.91 -0.76 14.09
N ARG A 5 9.90 -0.88 13.20
CA ARG A 5 11.31 -0.66 13.53
C ARG A 5 11.63 0.79 13.93
N ALA A 6 10.84 1.75 13.45
CA ALA A 6 10.91 3.14 13.88
C ALA A 6 10.22 3.40 15.24
N GLY A 7 9.64 2.37 15.88
CA GLY A 7 9.04 2.43 17.22
C GLY A 7 7.52 2.58 17.24
N ALA A 8 6.85 2.53 16.08
CA ALA A 8 5.38 2.55 16.04
C ALA A 8 4.80 1.19 16.43
N GLN A 9 3.61 1.19 17.05
CA GLN A 9 2.78 -0.01 17.14
C GLN A 9 2.09 -0.19 15.79
N VAL A 10 2.31 -1.34 15.15
CA VAL A 10 1.83 -1.59 13.79
C VAL A 10 1.04 -2.87 13.76
N GLU A 11 -0.18 -2.77 13.24
CA GLU A 11 -1.05 -3.88 12.89
C GLU A 11 -1.09 -3.98 11.35
N MET A 12 -0.89 -5.19 10.81
CA MET A 12 -0.89 -5.42 9.37
C MET A 12 -2.18 -6.09 8.91
N TRP A 13 -2.88 -5.43 8.00
CA TRP A 13 -4.02 -6.00 7.27
C TRP A 13 -3.59 -6.37 5.86
N GLY A 14 -3.92 -7.58 5.43
CA GLY A 14 -3.52 -8.09 4.12
C GLY A 14 -3.72 -9.59 4.03
N ALA A 15 -3.10 -10.20 3.02
CA ALA A 15 -3.19 -11.64 2.83
C ALA A 15 -1.85 -12.27 2.42
N VAL A 16 -1.57 -13.45 2.96
CA VAL A 16 -0.54 -14.37 2.51
C VAL A 16 -1.19 -15.64 1.95
N GLY A 17 -0.44 -16.39 1.15
CA GLY A 17 -0.88 -17.69 0.66
C GLY A 17 -0.75 -18.77 1.72
N SER A 18 -1.45 -19.89 1.56
CA SER A 18 -1.29 -21.10 2.37
C SER A 18 -0.04 -21.92 2.00
N ASP A 19 0.93 -21.29 1.35
CA ASP A 19 2.20 -21.89 0.93
C ASP A 19 3.30 -21.65 1.98
N GLU A 20 4.47 -22.27 1.79
CA GLU A 20 5.59 -22.11 2.72
C GLU A 20 6.06 -20.66 2.84
N PHE A 21 5.97 -19.89 1.74
CA PHE A 21 6.28 -18.48 1.75
C PHE A 21 5.35 -17.70 2.67
N GLY A 22 4.06 -18.03 2.72
CA GLY A 22 3.12 -17.33 3.60
C GLY A 22 3.52 -17.40 5.07
N ARG A 23 3.88 -18.60 5.53
CA ARG A 23 4.42 -18.80 6.89
C ARG A 23 5.69 -17.98 7.12
N LEU A 24 6.65 -18.03 6.20
CA LEU A 24 7.91 -17.28 6.30
C LEU A 24 7.70 -15.76 6.33
N LEU A 25 6.76 -15.25 5.53
CA LEU A 25 6.41 -13.83 5.48
C LEU A 25 5.75 -13.37 6.78
N GLN A 26 4.82 -14.16 7.31
CA GLN A 26 4.18 -13.88 8.60
C GLN A 26 5.21 -13.87 9.74
N GLU A 27 6.04 -14.90 9.85
CA GLU A 27 7.11 -14.98 10.86
C GLU A 27 8.07 -13.79 10.75
N ASN A 28 8.38 -13.35 9.53
CA ASN A 28 9.22 -12.17 9.32
C ASN A 28 8.55 -10.88 9.82
N LEU A 29 7.25 -10.70 9.60
CA LEU A 29 6.51 -9.55 10.13
C LEU A 29 6.53 -9.53 11.66
N GLU A 30 6.22 -10.66 12.29
CA GLU A 30 6.20 -10.83 13.74
C GLU A 30 7.58 -10.57 14.37
N HIS A 31 8.64 -11.14 13.77
CA HIS A 31 10.02 -10.91 14.22
C HIS A 31 10.42 -9.43 14.16
N ASN A 32 9.75 -8.64 13.32
CA ASN A 32 9.97 -7.20 13.18
C ASN A 32 9.00 -6.34 14.00
N GLY A 33 8.26 -6.94 14.93
CA GLY A 33 7.34 -6.24 15.84
C GLY A 33 6.06 -5.75 15.17
N VAL A 34 5.64 -6.40 14.08
CA VAL A 34 4.35 -6.13 13.43
C VAL A 34 3.32 -7.13 13.95
N ASP A 35 2.17 -6.65 14.41
CA ASP A 35 1.02 -7.48 14.77
C ASP A 35 0.36 -8.03 13.49
N THR A 36 0.29 -9.35 13.41
CA THR A 36 -0.24 -10.14 12.30
C THR A 36 -1.60 -10.78 12.61
N HIS A 37 -2.23 -10.44 13.74
CA HIS A 37 -3.50 -11.06 14.17
C HIS A 37 -4.60 -11.00 13.09
N HIS A 38 -4.61 -9.95 12.27
CA HIS A 38 -5.56 -9.75 11.19
C HIS A 38 -5.01 -10.01 9.78
N LEU A 39 -3.79 -10.56 9.68
CA LEU A 39 -3.26 -11.06 8.41
C LEU A 39 -4.03 -12.32 8.00
N ARG A 40 -4.56 -12.34 6.78
CA ARG A 40 -5.33 -13.48 6.28
C ARG A 40 -4.42 -14.50 5.61
N GLU A 41 -4.64 -15.77 5.88
CA GLU A 41 -4.13 -16.85 5.04
C GLU A 41 -5.21 -17.22 4.01
N LEU A 42 -4.85 -17.23 2.72
CA LEU A 42 -5.75 -17.61 1.63
C LEU A 42 -5.19 -18.81 0.88
N GLU A 43 -6.06 -19.71 0.43
CA GLU A 43 -5.66 -20.86 -0.38
C GLU A 43 -4.88 -20.41 -1.63
N GLY A 44 -3.76 -21.08 -1.89
CA GLY A 44 -2.89 -20.85 -3.04
C GLY A 44 -1.61 -20.08 -2.70
N PRO A 45 -0.89 -19.55 -3.71
CA PRO A 45 0.43 -18.98 -3.50
C PRO A 45 0.40 -17.58 -2.89
N SER A 46 1.43 -17.27 -2.12
CA SER A 46 1.75 -15.91 -1.68
C SER A 46 2.14 -15.03 -2.87
N GLY A 47 2.01 -13.70 -2.70
CA GLY A 47 2.48 -12.76 -3.71
C GLY A 47 4.00 -12.86 -3.89
N ILE A 48 4.46 -12.80 -5.15
CA ILE A 48 5.89 -12.82 -5.48
C ILE A 48 6.24 -11.64 -6.38
N ALA A 49 7.45 -11.12 -6.21
CA ALA A 49 8.06 -10.16 -7.10
C ALA A 49 9.38 -10.74 -7.64
N LEU A 50 9.47 -10.92 -8.95
CA LEU A 50 10.71 -11.27 -9.63
C LEU A 50 11.44 -9.98 -9.98
N ILE A 51 12.57 -9.75 -9.32
CA ILE A 51 13.42 -8.57 -9.54
C ILE A 51 14.65 -9.00 -10.34
N THR A 52 14.84 -8.40 -11.51
CA THR A 52 16.03 -8.59 -12.33
C THR A 52 16.77 -7.27 -12.46
N VAL A 53 18.09 -7.30 -12.42
CA VAL A 53 18.94 -6.13 -12.61
C VAL A 53 19.70 -6.27 -13.92
N ASP A 54 19.62 -5.27 -14.79
CA ASP A 54 20.37 -5.27 -16.04
C ASP A 54 21.84 -4.85 -15.84
N PRO A 55 22.72 -5.01 -16.85
CA PRO A 55 24.13 -4.60 -16.74
C PRO A 55 24.35 -3.10 -16.48
N ALA A 56 23.35 -2.25 -16.72
CA ALA A 56 23.38 -0.82 -16.42
C ALA A 56 22.93 -0.49 -14.99
N GLY A 57 22.54 -1.51 -14.20
CA GLY A 57 22.08 -1.35 -12.82
C GLY A 57 20.58 -1.02 -12.71
N GLN A 58 19.80 -1.12 -13.80
CA GLN A 58 18.37 -0.85 -13.76
C GLN A 58 17.60 -2.07 -13.25
N ASN A 59 16.72 -1.84 -12.28
CA ASN A 59 15.82 -2.87 -11.76
C ASN A 59 14.58 -3.01 -12.66
N ARG A 60 14.21 -4.25 -12.98
CA ARG A 60 12.90 -4.60 -13.55
C ARG A 60 12.18 -5.53 -12.57
N ILE A 61 10.93 -5.21 -12.28
CA ILE A 61 10.12 -5.92 -11.30
C ILE A 61 8.89 -6.50 -12.02
N VAL A 62 8.74 -7.82 -11.96
CA VAL A 62 7.53 -8.51 -12.44
C VAL A 62 6.80 -9.06 -11.21
N VAL A 63 5.56 -8.61 -11.02
CA VAL A 63 4.76 -8.97 -9.85
C VAL A 63 3.71 -10.02 -10.23
N SER A 64 3.64 -11.08 -9.44
CA SER A 64 2.48 -11.97 -9.39
C SER A 64 1.79 -11.76 -8.05
N PRO A 65 0.57 -11.20 -8.01
CA PRO A 65 -0.03 -10.70 -6.77
C PRO A 65 -0.42 -11.83 -5.80
N GLY A 66 -0.57 -13.08 -6.26
CA GLY A 66 -0.89 -14.21 -5.39
C GLY A 66 -2.11 -13.93 -4.50
N ALA A 67 -1.98 -14.23 -3.20
CA ALA A 67 -3.00 -13.95 -2.19
C ALA A 67 -3.36 -12.45 -2.07
N ASN A 68 -2.42 -11.52 -2.27
CA ASN A 68 -2.71 -10.07 -2.19
C ASN A 68 -3.80 -9.67 -3.19
N GLY A 69 -3.73 -10.21 -4.42
CA GLY A 69 -4.71 -9.96 -5.48
C GLY A 69 -6.11 -10.52 -5.19
N ARG A 70 -6.25 -11.36 -4.16
CA ARG A 70 -7.51 -11.94 -3.69
C ARG A 70 -7.95 -11.39 -2.34
N TYR A 71 -7.29 -10.35 -1.81
CA TYR A 71 -7.68 -9.71 -0.56
C TYR A 71 -8.79 -8.69 -0.83
N THR A 72 -10.04 -9.11 -0.62
CA THR A 72 -11.26 -8.34 -0.93
C THR A 72 -11.84 -7.63 0.31
N PRO A 73 -12.78 -6.67 0.14
CA PRO A 73 -13.44 -6.03 1.28
C PRO A 73 -14.12 -7.01 2.24
N ALA A 74 -14.57 -8.17 1.76
CA ALA A 74 -15.24 -9.18 2.58
C ALA A 74 -14.30 -9.84 3.62
N GLN A 75 -12.99 -9.69 3.46
CA GLN A 75 -11.98 -10.25 4.36
C GLN A 75 -11.46 -9.26 5.39
N LEU A 76 -11.86 -7.98 5.28
CA LEU A 76 -11.48 -6.93 6.22
C LEU A 76 -11.92 -7.31 7.64
N PRO A 77 -11.04 -7.13 8.63
CA PRO A 77 -11.40 -7.38 10.02
C PRO A 77 -12.33 -6.26 10.54
N PRO A 78 -12.95 -6.46 11.72
CA PRO A 78 -13.57 -5.37 12.46
C PRO A 78 -12.54 -4.26 12.71
N TRP A 79 -13.00 -3.01 12.68
CA TRP A 79 -12.11 -1.88 12.82
C TRP A 79 -11.50 -1.79 14.21
N THR A 80 -10.19 -1.53 14.26
CA THR A 80 -9.44 -1.24 15.49
C THR A 80 -9.08 0.25 15.54
N PRO A 81 -9.09 0.88 16.72
CA PRO A 81 -8.63 2.27 16.85
C PRO A 81 -7.19 2.42 16.37
N ALA A 82 -6.96 3.33 15.42
CA ALA A 82 -5.64 3.60 14.86
C ALA A 82 -5.38 5.11 14.81
N ALA A 83 -4.13 5.51 15.04
CA ALA A 83 -3.72 6.90 14.89
C ALA A 83 -3.60 7.31 13.40
N MET A 84 -3.41 6.35 12.51
CA MET A 84 -3.26 6.54 11.07
C MET A 84 -3.50 5.22 10.34
N VAL A 85 -3.99 5.29 9.10
CA VAL A 85 -4.04 4.17 8.17
C VAL A 85 -3.06 4.42 7.03
N LEU A 86 -2.24 3.42 6.70
CA LEU A 86 -1.25 3.49 5.62
C LEU A 86 -1.61 2.49 4.52
N LEU A 87 -1.79 2.97 3.29
CA LEU A 87 -2.23 2.16 2.14
C LEU A 87 -1.26 2.28 0.96
N GLN A 88 -1.24 1.21 0.14
CA GLN A 88 -0.65 1.18 -1.21
C GLN A 88 -1.62 0.53 -2.22
N LEU A 89 -1.21 0.35 -3.47
CA LEU A 89 -2.04 -0.20 -4.55
C LEU A 89 -1.65 -1.63 -4.97
N GLU A 90 -1.04 -2.40 -4.06
CA GLU A 90 -0.66 -3.81 -4.30
C GLU A 90 -1.75 -4.82 -3.88
N ILE A 91 -2.92 -4.33 -3.46
CA ILE A 91 -4.14 -5.10 -3.22
C ILE A 91 -5.27 -4.56 -4.12
N PRO A 92 -6.39 -5.29 -4.30
CA PRO A 92 -7.52 -4.79 -5.07
C PRO A 92 -7.96 -3.38 -4.66
N LEU A 93 -8.12 -2.48 -5.63
CA LEU A 93 -8.52 -1.09 -5.40
C LEU A 93 -9.82 -0.97 -4.59
N ALA A 94 -10.77 -1.89 -4.81
CA ALA A 94 -12.01 -1.93 -4.03
C ALA A 94 -11.75 -2.10 -2.52
N THR A 95 -10.73 -2.86 -2.13
CA THR A 95 -10.31 -3.06 -0.73
C THR A 95 -9.65 -1.80 -0.18
N VAL A 96 -8.78 -1.16 -0.96
CA VAL A 96 -8.18 0.14 -0.61
C VAL A 96 -9.28 1.18 -0.34
N GLN A 97 -10.28 1.27 -1.24
CA GLN A 97 -11.40 2.19 -1.10
C GLN A 97 -12.24 1.89 0.13
N ALA A 98 -12.57 0.62 0.39
CA ALA A 98 -13.36 0.24 1.56
C ALA A 98 -12.66 0.63 2.88
N VAL A 99 -11.35 0.40 2.98
CA VAL A 99 -10.56 0.80 4.16
C VAL A 99 -10.50 2.33 4.27
N ALA A 100 -10.28 3.03 3.16
CA ALA A 100 -10.22 4.50 3.16
C ALA A 100 -11.56 5.13 3.57
N GLU A 101 -12.68 4.63 3.05
CA GLU A 101 -14.03 5.10 3.39
C GLU A 101 -14.30 4.94 4.89
N GLN A 102 -13.93 3.80 5.46
CA GLN A 102 -14.12 3.51 6.88
C GLN A 102 -13.20 4.32 7.80
N ALA A 103 -11.92 4.51 7.42
CA ALA A 103 -11.01 5.40 8.14
C ALA A 103 -11.52 6.84 8.13
N PHE A 104 -11.93 7.33 6.96
CA PHE A 104 -12.42 8.68 6.77
C PHE A 104 -13.68 8.94 7.60
N ALA A 105 -14.64 8.02 7.60
CA ALA A 105 -15.86 8.13 8.41
C ALA A 105 -15.58 8.21 9.92
N GLN A 106 -14.46 7.66 10.37
CA GLN A 106 -14.01 7.70 11.77
C GLN A 106 -13.03 8.85 12.07
N GLY A 107 -12.72 9.69 11.08
CA GLY A 107 -11.77 10.79 11.23
C GLY A 107 -10.31 10.35 11.40
N ILE A 108 -9.97 9.13 11.00
CA ILE A 108 -8.59 8.61 11.07
C ILE A 108 -7.83 9.08 9.83
N PRO A 109 -6.65 9.72 9.98
CA PRO A 109 -5.89 10.22 8.85
C PRO A 109 -5.35 9.06 8.00
N ILE A 110 -5.45 9.20 6.68
CA ILE A 110 -4.98 8.22 5.71
C ILE A 110 -3.70 8.73 5.05
N LEU A 111 -2.65 7.90 5.07
CA LEU A 111 -1.48 8.04 4.22
C LEU A 111 -1.60 7.05 3.06
N LEU A 112 -1.59 7.56 1.83
CA LEU A 112 -1.59 6.75 0.62
C LEU A 112 -0.26 6.92 -0.11
N ASN A 113 0.42 5.82 -0.37
CA ASN A 113 1.47 5.75 -1.38
C ASN A 113 0.93 4.99 -2.59
N PRO A 114 0.53 5.67 -3.69
CA PRO A 114 -0.18 5.04 -4.79
C PRO A 114 0.78 4.32 -5.74
N ALA A 115 1.55 3.39 -5.21
CA ALA A 115 2.50 2.55 -5.94
C ALA A 115 1.97 1.10 -5.99
N PRO A 116 2.02 0.43 -7.16
CA PRO A 116 2.31 1.01 -8.47
C PRO A 116 1.20 1.99 -8.92
N ILE A 117 1.54 3.00 -9.72
CA ILE A 117 0.56 4.02 -10.12
C ILE A 117 -0.58 3.41 -10.95
N ALA A 118 -1.81 3.77 -10.58
CA ALA A 118 -3.03 3.40 -11.29
C ALA A 118 -4.00 4.59 -11.27
N PRO A 119 -4.99 4.64 -12.18
CA PRO A 119 -6.05 5.64 -12.11
C PRO A 119 -6.76 5.60 -10.75
N LEU A 120 -6.67 6.71 -10.01
CA LEU A 120 -7.28 6.84 -8.69
C LEU A 120 -8.64 7.55 -8.80
N PRO A 121 -9.71 7.01 -8.18
CA PRO A 121 -10.97 7.72 -8.05
C PRO A 121 -10.77 9.01 -7.25
N GLY A 122 -11.32 10.13 -7.74
CA GLY A 122 -11.27 11.40 -7.00
C GLY A 122 -11.95 11.35 -5.63
N SER A 123 -12.86 10.39 -5.41
CA SER A 123 -13.44 10.11 -4.09
C SER A 123 -12.40 9.59 -3.09
N LEU A 124 -11.48 8.72 -3.53
CA LEU A 124 -10.40 8.21 -2.69
C LEU A 124 -9.40 9.33 -2.36
N LEU A 125 -8.98 10.11 -3.37
CA LEU A 125 -8.03 11.21 -3.18
C LEU A 125 -8.52 12.23 -2.14
N ARG A 126 -9.81 12.58 -2.16
CA ARG A 126 -10.40 13.51 -1.17
C ARG A 126 -10.38 13.00 0.27
N GLN A 127 -10.20 11.70 0.48
CA GLN A 127 -10.13 11.09 1.82
C GLN A 127 -8.69 11.02 2.34
N VAL A 128 -7.70 11.10 1.45
CA VAL A 128 -6.29 10.97 1.78
C VAL A 128 -5.79 12.24 2.47
N ARG A 129 -5.15 12.08 3.64
CA ARG A 129 -4.52 13.17 4.37
C ARG A 129 -3.08 13.42 3.92
N TYR A 130 -2.34 12.35 3.62
CA TYR A 130 -0.96 12.40 3.17
C TYR A 130 -0.82 11.55 1.91
N LEU A 131 -0.46 12.19 0.80
CA LEU A 131 -0.20 11.51 -0.47
C LEU A 131 1.32 11.50 -0.71
N VAL A 132 1.91 10.31 -0.82
CA VAL A 132 3.36 10.13 -1.00
C VAL A 132 3.63 9.58 -2.39
N LEU A 133 4.25 10.42 -3.23
CA LEU A 133 4.51 10.16 -4.64
C LEU A 133 6.02 10.33 -4.90
N ASN A 134 6.58 9.49 -5.77
CA ASN A 134 7.80 9.86 -6.49
C ASN A 134 7.49 10.76 -7.70
N GLU A 135 8.52 11.22 -8.41
CA GLU A 135 8.40 12.12 -9.56
C GLU A 135 7.56 11.51 -10.70
N THR A 136 7.75 10.21 -10.97
CA THR A 136 7.04 9.51 -12.06
C THR A 136 5.55 9.35 -11.72
N GLU A 137 5.24 8.98 -10.48
CA GLU A 137 3.87 8.85 -9.97
C GLU A 137 3.15 10.20 -9.93
N ALA A 138 3.83 11.24 -9.44
CA ALA A 138 3.30 12.60 -9.40
C ALA A 138 3.00 13.11 -10.82
N ALA A 139 3.91 12.88 -11.77
CA ALA A 139 3.71 13.29 -13.15
C ALA A 139 2.57 12.55 -13.84
N ALA A 140 2.44 11.24 -13.58
CA ALA A 140 1.35 10.43 -14.10
C ALA A 140 -0.01 10.87 -13.53
N LEU A 141 -0.07 11.18 -12.23
CA LEU A 141 -1.31 11.59 -11.56
C LEU A 141 -1.75 12.99 -11.97
N ALA A 142 -0.81 13.95 -12.07
CA ALA A 142 -1.09 15.33 -12.46
C ALA A 142 -1.15 15.56 -13.97
N GLN A 143 -0.78 14.55 -14.76
CA GLN A 143 -0.64 14.66 -16.22
C GLN A 143 0.29 15.82 -16.64
N SER A 144 1.35 16.05 -15.86
CA SER A 144 2.28 17.18 -15.98
C SER A 144 3.68 16.76 -15.53
N PRO A 145 4.78 17.19 -16.18
CA PRO A 145 6.13 16.77 -15.80
C PRO A 145 6.53 17.25 -14.39
N VAL A 146 7.34 16.43 -13.70
CA VAL A 146 7.92 16.73 -12.38
C VAL A 146 9.41 16.40 -12.39
N GLU A 147 10.22 17.38 -12.79
CA GLU A 147 11.68 17.30 -12.90
C GLU A 147 12.39 18.33 -12.03
N THR A 148 11.66 19.37 -11.57
CA THR A 148 12.20 20.43 -10.71
C THR A 148 11.37 20.64 -9.45
N PRO A 149 11.96 21.20 -8.37
CA PRO A 149 11.22 21.54 -7.16
C PRO A 149 10.01 22.45 -7.40
N GLU A 150 10.10 23.38 -8.35
CA GLU A 150 9.00 24.29 -8.71
C GLU A 150 7.83 23.54 -9.37
N GLN A 151 8.14 22.57 -10.24
CA GLN A 151 7.14 21.71 -10.86
C GLN A 151 6.48 20.81 -9.80
N ALA A 152 7.27 20.23 -8.89
CA ALA A 152 6.77 19.44 -7.79
C ALA A 152 5.82 20.25 -6.88
N GLN A 153 6.18 21.50 -6.56
CA GLN A 153 5.33 22.39 -5.77
C GLN A 153 4.01 22.71 -6.49
N LYS A 154 4.05 22.97 -7.80
CA LYS A 154 2.84 23.23 -8.59
C LYS A 154 1.90 22.02 -8.60
N VAL A 155 2.44 20.83 -8.87
CA VAL A 155 1.66 19.58 -8.84
C VAL A 155 1.08 19.32 -7.45
N ALA A 156 1.85 19.55 -6.38
CA ALA A 156 1.36 19.39 -5.02
C ALA A 156 0.17 20.31 -4.70
N GLN A 157 0.10 21.52 -5.28
CA GLN A 157 -1.05 22.43 -5.12
C GLN A 157 -2.28 21.97 -5.92
N GLU A 158 -2.08 21.34 -7.07
CA GLU A 158 -3.17 20.80 -7.90
C GLU A 158 -3.83 19.55 -7.30
N LEU A 159 -3.08 18.81 -6.47
CA LEU A 159 -3.53 17.57 -5.83
C LEU A 159 -4.11 17.76 -4.41
N GLN A 160 -4.17 19.00 -3.89
CA GLN A 160 -4.81 19.36 -2.62
C GLN A 160 -6.31 19.58 -2.78
#